data_AF-A0A963XRA3-F1
#
_entry.id   AF-A0A963XRA3-F1
#
_cell.length_a   1.000
_cell.length_b   1.000
_cell.length_c   1.000
_cell.angle_alpha   90.00
_cell.angle_beta   90.00
_cell.angle_gamma   90.00
#
_symmetry.space_group_name_H-M   'P 1'
#
loop_
_entity.id
_entity.type
_entity.pdbx_description
1 polymer ?
#
loop_
_entity_poly.entity_id
_entity_poly.type
_entity_poly.pdbx_seq_one_letter_code
_entity_poly.pdbx_strand_id
1 'polypeptide(L)'
;NNVLTLVEMAADQGAEVVLITDQWVSPAADRARYRLSAHIEVPSAWDSTVAIQVLVETLMAAVQSLTWDETQARMKRLEDLYARARFFRRGK
;
A
#
# COMPACT_ATOMS: atom_id res chain seq x y z
N ASN A 1 -3.82 -19.21 -7.08
CA ASN A 1 -3.38 -17.81 -7.28
C ASN A 1 -3.54 -17.10 -5.94
N ASN A 2 -2.46 -16.89 -5.19
CA ASN A 2 -2.52 -16.51 -3.77
C ASN A 2 -3.16 -15.13 -3.52
N VAL A 3 -3.01 -14.19 -4.46
CA VAL A 3 -3.58 -12.84 -4.33
C VAL A 3 -5.10 -12.85 -4.40
N LEU A 4 -5.68 -13.61 -5.33
CA LEU A 4 -7.14 -13.72 -5.46
C LEU A 4 -7.75 -14.30 -4.18
N THR A 5 -7.20 -15.41 -3.67
CA THR A 5 -7.69 -16.04 -2.44
C THR A 5 -7.61 -15.08 -1.24
N LEU A 6 -6.53 -14.30 -1.13
CA LEU A 6 -6.41 -13.28 -0.09
C LEU A 6 -7.48 -12.19 -0.21
N VAL A 7 -7.72 -11.70 -1.42
CA VAL A 7 -8.72 -10.66 -1.70
C VAL A 7 -10.13 -11.16 -1.39
N GLU A 8 -10.46 -12.40 -1.76
CA GLU A 8 -11.75 -13.02 -1.43
C GLU A 8 -11.94 -13.12 0.09
N MET A 9 -10.96 -13.67 0.81
CA MET A 9 -11.04 -13.80 2.27
C MET A 9 -11.14 -12.45 2.99
N ALA A 10 -10.48 -11.40 2.49
CA ALA A 10 -10.55 -10.06 3.07
C ALA A 10 -11.91 -9.41 2.77
N ALA A 11 -12.39 -9.51 1.54
CA ALA A 11 -13.70 -8.98 1.12
C ALA A 11 -14.85 -9.66 1.88
N ASP A 12 -14.77 -10.98 2.09
CA ASP A 12 -15.75 -11.74 2.84
C ASP A 12 -15.80 -11.34 4.34
N GLN A 13 -14.73 -10.71 4.85
CA GLN A 13 -14.68 -10.08 6.18
C GLN A 13 -15.12 -8.60 6.19
N GLY A 14 -15.58 -8.07 5.06
CA GLY A 14 -16.04 -6.70 4.92
C GLY A 14 -14.92 -5.68 4.66
N ALA A 15 -13.71 -6.12 4.33
CA ALA A 15 -12.64 -5.20 3.92
C ALA A 15 -12.97 -4.55 2.57
N GLU A 16 -12.73 -3.24 2.47
CA GLU A 16 -12.80 -2.56 1.18
C GLU A 16 -11.54 -2.82 0.36
N VAL A 17 -11.72 -3.33 -0.85
CA VAL A 17 -10.61 -3.69 -1.74
C VAL A 17 -10.37 -2.56 -2.74
N VAL A 18 -9.16 -1.99 -2.71
CA VAL A 18 -8.63 -1.08 -3.72
C VAL A 18 -7.53 -1.80 -4.48
N LEU A 19 -7.73 -2.00 -5.79
CA LEU A 19 -6.77 -2.70 -6.64
C LEU A 19 -5.92 -1.73 -7.45
N ILE A 20 -4.60 -1.85 -7.32
CA ILE A 20 -3.62 -1.19 -8.20
C ILE A 20 -3.00 -2.27 -9.07
N THR A 21 -3.11 -2.14 -10.39
CA THR A 21 -2.74 -3.19 -11.36
C THR A 21 -2.22 -2.57 -12.65
N ASP A 22 -1.71 -3.39 -13.56
CA ASP A 22 -1.40 -2.99 -14.93
C ASP A 22 -2.64 -3.07 -15.86
N GLN A 23 -2.43 -2.96 -17.17
CA GLN A 23 -3.46 -3.08 -18.20
C GLN A 23 -4.01 -4.50 -18.41
N TRP A 24 -3.32 -5.55 -17.96
CA TRP A 24 -3.74 -6.94 -18.17
C TRP A 24 -4.71 -7.45 -17.11
N VAL A 25 -4.81 -6.75 -15.98
CA VAL A 25 -5.86 -6.91 -14.96
C VAL A 25 -5.89 -8.29 -14.31
N SER A 26 -5.61 -8.34 -13.01
CA SER A 26 -5.78 -9.61 -12.29
C SER A 26 -7.25 -9.93 -12.01
N PRO A 27 -7.61 -11.22 -11.82
CA PRO A 27 -8.96 -11.62 -11.37
C PRO A 27 -9.42 -10.98 -10.06
N ALA A 28 -8.52 -10.43 -9.26
CA ALA A 28 -8.88 -9.68 -8.04
C ALA A 28 -9.73 -8.43 -8.35
N ALA A 29 -9.76 -7.97 -9.61
CA ALA A 29 -10.59 -6.84 -10.03
C ALA A 29 -12.08 -7.06 -9.77
N ASP A 30 -12.56 -8.30 -9.81
CA ASP A 30 -13.98 -8.63 -9.61
C ASP A 30 -14.47 -8.32 -8.19
N ARG A 31 -13.55 -8.31 -7.22
CA ARG A 31 -13.83 -7.98 -5.81
C ARG A 31 -13.43 -6.55 -5.44
N ALA A 32 -12.80 -5.80 -6.35
CA ALA A 32 -12.29 -4.46 -6.07
C ALA A 32 -13.38 -3.39 -6.21
N ARG A 33 -13.54 -2.53 -5.19
CA ARG A 33 -14.42 -1.36 -5.26
C ARG A 33 -13.84 -0.28 -6.16
N TYR A 34 -12.53 -0.07 -6.06
CA TYR A 34 -11.79 0.89 -6.87
C TYR A 34 -10.63 0.19 -7.57
N ARG A 35 -10.38 0.59 -8.82
CA ARG A 35 -9.29 0.07 -9.62
C ARG A 35 -8.48 1.21 -10.24
N LEU A 36 -7.18 1.16 -10.03
CA LEU A 36 -6.19 2.05 -10.62
C LEU A 36 -5.28 1.22 -11.52
N SER A 37 -5.34 1.45 -12.83
CA SER A 37 -4.52 0.72 -13.81
C SER A 37 -3.41 1.60 -14.36
N ALA A 38 -2.16 1.14 -14.25
CA ALA A 38 -1.01 1.73 -14.92
C ALA A 38 -0.78 1.05 -16.28
N HIS A 39 -0.47 1.85 -17.31
CA HIS A 39 -0.02 1.30 -18.60
C HIS A 39 1.50 1.03 -18.50
N ILE A 40 1.92 -0.16 -18.91
CA ILE A 40 3.34 -0.55 -18.97
C ILE A 40 3.65 -1.19 -20.32
N GLU A 41 4.91 -1.12 -20.75
CA GLU A 41 5.29 -1.48 -22.12
C GLU A 41 5.30 -2.99 -22.34
N VAL A 42 5.81 -3.76 -21.39
CA VAL A 42 6.02 -5.21 -21.55
C VAL A 42 5.22 -5.99 -20.51
N PRO A 43 4.49 -7.06 -20.91
CA PRO A 43 3.81 -7.97 -19.99
C PRO A 43 4.84 -8.88 -19.29
N SER A 44 5.74 -8.29 -18.50
CA SER A 44 6.74 -9.03 -17.76
C SER A 44 6.86 -8.52 -16.34
N ALA A 45 7.12 -9.44 -15.41
CA ALA A 45 7.45 -9.12 -14.03
C ALA A 45 8.77 -8.34 -13.88
N TRP A 46 9.52 -8.20 -14.98
CA TRP A 46 10.82 -7.50 -15.04
C TRP A 46 10.70 -6.07 -15.55
N ASP A 47 9.54 -5.71 -16.13
CA ASP A 47 9.31 -4.33 -16.52
C ASP A 47 9.17 -3.47 -15.26
N SER A 48 9.61 -2.22 -15.35
CA SER A 48 9.76 -1.37 -14.18
C SER A 48 8.41 -1.15 -13.49
N THR A 49 8.25 -1.69 -12.27
CA THR A 49 7.07 -1.44 -11.41
C THR A 49 6.89 0.04 -11.04
N VAL A 50 7.79 0.91 -11.52
CA VAL A 50 7.80 2.37 -11.35
C VAL A 50 6.43 2.98 -11.59
N ALA A 51 5.70 2.63 -12.66
CA ALA A 51 4.39 3.23 -12.91
C ALA A 51 3.37 2.90 -11.80
N ILE A 52 3.36 1.65 -11.33
CA ILE A 52 2.52 1.21 -10.20
C ILE A 52 2.99 1.89 -8.91
N GLN A 53 4.30 1.97 -8.66
CA GLN A 53 4.85 2.63 -7.47
C GLN A 53 4.49 4.12 -7.45
N VAL A 54 4.56 4.82 -8.58
CA VAL A 54 4.17 6.24 -8.68
C VAL A 54 2.69 6.41 -8.32
N LEU A 55 1.81 5.52 -8.75
CA LEU A 55 0.39 5.56 -8.35
C LEU A 55 0.22 5.37 -6.84
N VAL A 56 0.93 4.40 -6.24
CA VAL A 56 0.90 4.14 -4.80
C VAL A 56 1.42 5.34 -4.01
N GLU A 57 2.58 5.89 -4.38
CA GLU A 57 3.21 7.03 -3.71
C GLU A 57 2.35 8.29 -3.85
N THR A 58 1.76 8.53 -5.01
CA THR A 58 0.86 9.67 -5.22
C THR A 58 -0.39 9.56 -4.33
N LEU A 59 -0.97 8.35 -4.22
CA LEU A 59 -2.08 8.10 -3.33
C LEU A 59 -1.68 8.33 -1.87
N MET A 60 -0.54 7.80 -1.44
CA MET A 60 -0.04 7.98 -0.07
C MET A 60 0.23 9.46 0.24
N ALA A 61 0.84 10.21 -0.69
CA ALA A 61 1.09 11.63 -0.54
C ALA A 61 -0.21 12.44 -0.43
N ALA A 62 -1.22 12.12 -1.25
CA ALA A 62 -2.53 12.74 -1.18
C ALA A 62 -3.21 12.46 0.17
N VAL A 63 -3.21 11.20 0.64
CA VAL A 63 -3.74 10.83 1.96
C VAL A 63 -3.01 11.58 3.06
N GLN A 64 -1.68 11.59 3.04
CA GLN A 64 -0.87 12.31 4.02
C GLN A 64 -1.19 13.81 4.03
N SER A 65 -1.36 14.43 2.86
CA SER A 65 -1.71 15.85 2.76
C SER A 65 -3.10 16.14 3.33
N LEU A 66 -4.05 15.23 3.14
CA LEU A 66 -5.43 15.36 3.66
C LEU A 66 -5.51 15.09 5.16
N THR A 67 -4.62 14.26 5.70
CA THR A 67 -4.67 13.80 7.11
C THR A 67 -3.39 14.15 7.88
N TRP A 68 -2.75 15.28 7.57
CA TRP A 68 -1.41 15.60 8.07
C TRP A 68 -1.32 15.60 9.59
N ASP A 69 -2.29 16.20 10.29
CA ASP A 69 -2.29 16.28 11.76
C ASP A 69 -2.24 14.88 12.42
N GLU A 70 -3.06 13.94 11.92
CA GLU A 70 -3.07 12.56 12.40
C GLU A 70 -1.80 11.81 12.00
N THR A 71 -1.35 11.99 10.75
CA THR A 71 -0.16 11.34 10.21
C THR A 71 1.09 11.76 11.00
N GLN A 72 1.28 13.06 11.23
CA GLN A 72 2.38 13.60 12.00
C GLN A 72 2.35 13.07 13.45
N ALA A 73 1.18 13.03 14.08
CA ALA A 73 1.03 12.47 15.42
C ALA A 73 1.41 10.97 15.47
N ARG A 74 1.01 10.18 14.47
CA ARG A 74 1.40 8.76 14.36
C ARG A 74 2.91 8.59 14.21
N MET A 75 3.54 9.40 13.36
CA MET A 75 4.99 9.35 13.14
C MET A 75 5.76 9.72 14.40
N LYS A 76 5.36 10.79 15.10
CA LYS A 76 5.97 11.19 16.37
C LYS A 76 5.90 10.09 17.42
N ARG A 77 4.76 9.41 17.56
CA ARG A 77 4.63 8.26 18.48
C ARG A 77 5.62 7.14 18.16
N LEU A 78 5.88 6.88 16.88
CA LEU A 78 6.84 5.87 16.45
C LEU A 78 8.28 6.30 16.75
N GLU A 79 8.62 7.57 16.53
CA GLU A 79 9.91 8.16 16.90
C GLU A 79 10.18 8.06 18.40
N ASP A 80 9.18 8.39 19.24
CA ASP A 80 9.27 8.29 20.70
C ASP A 80 9.52 6.82 21.14
N LEU A 81 8.87 5.84 20.50
CA LEU A 81 9.09 4.42 20.76
C LEU A 81 10.52 3.99 20.38
N TYR A 82 11.02 4.43 19.22
CA TYR A 82 12.40 4.13 18.80
C TYR A 82 13.43 4.76 19.72
N ALA A 83 13.22 6.00 20.15
CA ALA A 83 14.08 6.68 21.10
C ALA A 83 14.18 5.83 22.39
N ARG A 84 13.04 5.44 22.97
CA ARG A 84 12.98 4.57 24.16
C ARG A 84 13.70 3.24 23.95
N ALA A 85 13.42 2.52 22.86
CA ALA A 85 14.08 1.25 22.58
C ALA A 85 15.61 1.38 22.45
N ARG A 86 16.09 2.48 21.84
CA ARG A 86 17.53 2.76 21.70
C ARG A 86 18.19 3.12 23.03
N PHE A 87 17.46 3.77 23.96
CA PHE A 87 17.92 3.95 25.33
C PHE A 87 18.13 2.60 26.04
N PHE A 88 17.23 1.63 25.85
CA PHE A 88 17.40 0.27 26.40
C PHE A 88 18.52 -0.54 25.74
N ARG A 89 18.92 -0.20 24.50
CA ARG A 89 20.01 -0.89 23.78
C ARG A 89 21.41 -0.36 24.13
N ARG A 90 21.53 0.74 24.88
CA ARG A 90 22.82 1.34 25.32
C ARG A 90 23.36 0.70 26.62
N GLY A 91 23.14 -0.60 26.80
CA GLY A 91 23.51 -1.35 28.00
C GLY A 91 24.22 -2.66 27.70
N LYS A 92 25.50 -2.55 27.29
CA LYS A 92 26.68 -3.40 27.53
C LYS A 92 27.65 -3.27 26.36
#